data_AF-A0A8X7W5D4-F1
#
_entry.id   AF-A0A8X7W5D4-F1
#
_cell.length_a   1.000
_cell.length_b   1.000
_cell.length_c   1.000
_cell.angle_alpha   90.00
_cell.angle_beta   90.00
_cell.angle_gamma   90.00
#
_symmetry.space_group_name_H-M   'P 1'
#
loop_
_entity.id
_entity.type
_entity.pdbx_description
1 polymer ?
#
loop_
_entity_poly.entity_id
_entity_poly.type
_entity_poly.pdbx_seq_one_letter_code
_entity_poly.pdbx_strand_id
1 'polypeptide(L)'
;MLLGHNDNSEVDESMKVTIAFKYFGSGLSERIPRVRRGYAHVANNRYDKWESYAIGGSADPTIFSEGNYFVAPDDPSKKQVTKRLESGSDRKSWKWISSKYVLLNGAYFERLATEQSCRCNVKEEEFSVYDGSLVPNLTSSAGPLSCYSGKIC
;
A
#
# COMPACT_ATOMS: atom_id res chain seq x y z
N MET A 1 -9.50 -1.20 4.23
CA MET A 1 -8.65 -0.66 5.33
C MET A 1 -8.56 0.86 5.22
N LEU A 2 -9.05 1.58 6.23
CA LEU A 2 -9.08 3.05 6.26
C LEU A 2 -8.17 3.55 7.39
N LEU A 3 -7.19 4.39 7.06
CA LEU A 3 -6.27 5.01 8.01
C LEU A 3 -6.55 6.52 8.02
N GLY A 4 -7.10 7.01 9.13
CA GLY A 4 -7.64 8.36 9.26
C GLY A 4 -9.09 8.48 8.77
N HIS A 5 -9.98 8.98 9.62
CA HIS A 5 -11.43 9.00 9.36
C HIS A 5 -11.88 10.26 8.62
N ASN A 6 -11.43 11.42 9.08
CA ASN A 6 -11.90 12.74 8.65
C ASN A 6 -10.76 13.51 7.96
N ASP A 7 -11.04 14.08 6.78
CA ASP A 7 -10.08 14.88 6.02
C ASP A 7 -9.63 16.14 6.78
N ASN A 8 -10.40 16.61 7.78
CA ASN A 8 -10.09 17.79 8.60
C ASN A 8 -9.43 17.47 9.97
N SER A 9 -9.15 16.20 10.27
CA SER A 9 -8.61 15.81 11.58
C SER A 9 -7.08 15.95 11.64
N GLU A 10 -6.58 17.10 12.07
CA GLU A 10 -5.13 17.37 12.21
C GLU A 10 -4.41 16.38 13.14
N VAL A 11 -5.12 15.76 14.10
CA VAL A 11 -4.55 14.74 14.99
C VAL A 11 -3.93 13.56 14.22
N ASP A 12 -4.50 13.23 13.06
CA ASP A 12 -4.05 12.11 12.22
C ASP A 12 -2.75 12.43 11.44
N GLU A 13 -2.23 13.66 11.46
CA GLU A 13 -0.93 13.99 10.83
C GLU A 13 0.24 13.27 11.49
N SER A 14 0.13 13.01 12.80
CA SER A 14 1.13 12.26 13.55
C SER A 14 1.00 10.74 13.41
N MET A 15 -0.05 10.26 12.74
CA MET A 15 -0.27 8.83 12.50
C MET A 15 0.86 8.26 11.63
N LYS A 16 1.48 7.17 12.09
CA LYS A 16 2.44 6.37 11.33
C LYS A 16 2.02 4.92 11.34
N VAL A 17 1.91 4.31 10.17
CA VAL A 17 1.48 2.91 10.02
C VAL A 17 2.41 2.18 9.07
N THR A 18 2.84 0.97 9.45
CA THR A 18 3.52 0.04 8.56
C THR A 18 2.57 -1.10 8.20
N ILE A 19 2.37 -1.31 6.91
CA ILE A 19 1.63 -2.44 6.35
C ILE A 19 2.65 -3.29 5.59
N ALA A 20 3.00 -4.45 6.14
CA ALA A 20 4.00 -5.31 5.54
C ALA A 20 3.58 -6.79 5.51
N PHE A 21 4.09 -7.49 4.49
CA PHE A 21 3.95 -8.93 4.30
C PHE A 21 2.47 -9.42 4.31
N LYS A 22 1.55 -8.58 3.84
CA LYS A 22 0.14 -8.94 3.68
C LYS A 22 -0.14 -9.51 2.30
N TYR A 23 -1.02 -10.50 2.26
CA TYR A 23 -1.67 -10.94 1.04
C TYR A 23 -3.08 -10.36 0.95
N PHE A 24 -3.28 -9.45 0.00
CA PHE A 24 -4.57 -8.88 -0.34
C PHE A 24 -5.13 -9.61 -1.57
N GLY A 25 -5.97 -10.62 -1.31
CA GLY A 25 -6.56 -11.47 -2.35
C GLY A 25 -7.63 -10.77 -3.20
N SER A 26 -8.09 -11.49 -4.22
CA SER A 26 -9.15 -11.05 -5.13
C SER A 26 -10.49 -10.79 -4.43
N GLY A 27 -11.29 -9.88 -4.99
CA GLY A 27 -12.60 -9.50 -4.44
C GLY A 27 -12.52 -8.36 -3.41
N LEU A 28 -11.32 -7.87 -3.10
CA LEU A 28 -11.17 -6.64 -2.33
C LEU A 28 -11.41 -5.43 -3.23
N SER A 29 -12.46 -4.67 -2.92
CA SER A 29 -12.90 -3.59 -3.79
C SER A 29 -11.91 -2.42 -3.83
N GLU A 30 -11.60 -1.85 -2.67
CA GLU A 30 -10.75 -0.66 -2.54
C GLU A 30 -10.14 -0.50 -1.15
N ARG A 31 -9.31 0.55 -0.99
CA ARG A 31 -8.76 1.01 0.31
C ARG A 31 -7.80 -0.01 0.92
N ILE A 32 -6.72 -0.29 0.21
CA ILE A 32 -5.72 -1.29 0.57
C ILE A 32 -4.30 -0.68 0.66
N PRO A 33 -4.04 0.35 1.50
CA PRO A 33 -4.97 1.13 2.33
C PRO A 33 -5.59 2.32 1.57
N ARG A 34 -6.55 2.99 2.21
CA ARG A 34 -6.80 4.42 1.99
C ARG A 34 -6.30 5.23 3.18
N VAL A 35 -5.43 6.21 2.93
CA VAL A 35 -4.75 7.00 3.97
C VAL A 35 -5.19 8.46 3.93
N ARG A 36 -5.26 9.09 5.10
CA ARG A 36 -5.45 10.54 5.25
C ARG A 36 -4.42 11.15 6.19
N ARG A 37 -3.88 12.32 5.82
CA ARG A 37 -2.92 13.15 6.56
C ARG A 37 -1.59 12.49 6.92
N GLY A 38 -1.62 11.45 7.73
CA GLY A 38 -0.44 10.78 8.26
C GLY A 38 0.39 10.01 7.22
N TYR A 39 1.26 9.17 7.76
CA TYR A 39 2.24 8.40 7.02
C TYR A 39 1.89 6.90 6.97
N ALA A 40 2.05 6.30 5.80
CA ALA A 40 1.97 4.85 5.63
C ALA A 40 3.17 4.30 4.85
N HIS A 41 3.91 3.38 5.46
CA HIS A 41 4.88 2.53 4.77
C HIS A 41 4.20 1.22 4.37
N VAL A 42 4.06 1.02 3.06
CA VAL A 42 3.43 -0.16 2.47
C VAL A 42 4.54 -0.99 1.83
N ALA A 43 4.95 -2.08 2.47
CA ALA A 43 6.16 -2.81 2.12
C ALA A 43 5.93 -4.31 1.86
N ASN A 44 6.45 -4.85 0.74
CA ASN A 44 6.41 -6.28 0.42
C ASN A 44 5.02 -6.95 0.60
N ASN A 45 3.96 -6.25 0.21
CA ASN A 45 2.60 -6.80 0.18
C ASN A 45 2.25 -7.28 -1.23
N ARG A 46 1.41 -8.32 -1.30
CA ARG A 46 0.84 -8.85 -2.54
C ARG A 46 -0.59 -8.34 -2.72
N TYR A 47 -0.91 -7.91 -3.93
CA TYR A 47 -2.21 -7.39 -4.32
C TYR A 47 -2.73 -8.14 -5.54
N ASP A 48 -3.83 -8.86 -5.38
CA ASP A 48 -4.47 -9.60 -6.46
C ASP A 48 -5.83 -8.99 -6.80
N LYS A 49 -6.00 -8.55 -8.05
CA LYS A 49 -7.29 -8.24 -8.69
C LYS A 49 -8.27 -7.40 -7.83
N TRP A 50 -7.88 -6.17 -7.49
CA TRP A 50 -8.74 -5.20 -6.79
C TRP A 50 -9.95 -4.75 -7.64
N GLU A 51 -11.10 -4.42 -7.06
CA GLU A 51 -12.28 -4.08 -7.90
C GLU A 51 -12.42 -2.60 -8.28
N SER A 52 -11.64 -1.71 -7.67
CA SER A 52 -11.67 -0.25 -7.93
C SER A 52 -10.26 0.33 -7.93
N TYR A 53 -9.52 0.23 -6.82
CA TYR A 53 -8.10 0.60 -6.72
C TYR A 53 -7.43 -0.12 -5.55
N ALA A 54 -6.11 -0.31 -5.57
CA ALA A 54 -5.39 -0.87 -4.43
C ALA A 54 -5.12 0.20 -3.37
N ILE A 55 -4.25 1.16 -3.66
CA ILE A 55 -3.77 2.15 -2.68
C ILE A 55 -4.42 3.51 -2.96
N GLY A 56 -4.93 4.19 -1.96
CA GLY A 56 -5.52 5.51 -2.16
C GLY A 56 -5.30 6.49 -1.02
N GLY A 57 -5.73 7.73 -1.24
CA GLY A 57 -5.64 8.74 -0.21
C GLY A 57 -6.43 10.02 -0.48
N SER A 58 -6.61 10.81 0.58
CA SER A 58 -7.15 12.17 0.62
C SER A 58 -6.49 12.94 1.77
N ALA A 59 -6.62 14.27 1.80
CA ALA A 59 -6.04 15.15 2.82
C ALA A 59 -4.52 14.99 2.98
N ASP A 60 -3.79 15.12 1.88
CA ASP A 60 -2.31 15.14 1.80
C ASP A 60 -1.58 14.04 2.63
N PRO A 61 -1.84 12.74 2.37
CA PRO A 61 -1.13 11.68 3.05
C PRO A 61 0.25 11.46 2.44
N THR A 62 1.21 11.05 3.27
CA THR A 62 2.50 10.53 2.78
C THR A 62 2.44 9.01 2.67
N ILE A 63 2.55 8.48 1.45
CA ILE A 63 2.50 7.03 1.21
C ILE A 63 3.81 6.60 0.56
N PHE A 64 4.53 5.72 1.25
CA PHE A 64 5.75 5.10 0.76
C PHE A 64 5.47 3.64 0.42
N SER A 65 5.40 3.31 -0.87
CA SER A 65 5.11 1.97 -1.38
C SER A 65 6.37 1.29 -1.91
N GLU A 66 6.96 0.38 -1.15
CA GLU A 66 8.25 -0.25 -1.48
C GLU A 66 8.13 -1.77 -1.64
N GLY A 67 8.67 -2.31 -2.74
CA GLY A 67 8.81 -3.76 -2.88
C GLY A 67 7.48 -4.51 -3.02
N ASN A 68 6.38 -3.88 -3.41
CA ASN A 68 5.07 -4.52 -3.49
C ASN A 68 4.87 -5.27 -4.83
N TYR A 69 3.98 -6.26 -4.82
CA TYR A 69 3.64 -7.08 -6.00
C TYR A 69 2.16 -6.90 -6.36
N PHE A 70 1.90 -6.34 -7.53
CA PHE A 70 0.54 -6.00 -7.98
C PHE A 70 0.15 -6.79 -9.22
N VAL A 71 -0.96 -7.52 -9.12
CA VAL A 71 -1.62 -8.17 -10.24
C VAL A 71 -2.94 -7.45 -10.49
N ALA A 72 -2.98 -6.64 -11.55
CA ALA A 72 -4.23 -5.94 -11.90
C ALA A 72 -5.36 -6.94 -12.27
N PRO A 73 -6.62 -6.55 -12.08
CA PRO A 73 -7.78 -7.28 -12.60
C PRO A 73 -7.76 -7.38 -14.12
N ASP A 74 -8.56 -8.28 -14.68
CA ASP A 74 -8.64 -8.45 -16.14
C ASP A 74 -9.38 -7.28 -16.83
N ASP A 75 -10.24 -6.57 -16.08
CA ASP A 75 -10.93 -5.37 -16.53
C ASP A 75 -9.93 -4.24 -16.90
N PRO A 76 -9.92 -3.76 -18.15
CA PRO A 76 -9.00 -2.72 -18.62
C PRO A 76 -9.22 -1.36 -17.95
N SER A 77 -10.41 -1.11 -17.37
CA SER A 77 -10.69 0.14 -16.64
C SER A 77 -10.08 0.16 -15.23
N LYS A 78 -9.54 -0.96 -14.74
CA LYS A 78 -9.10 -1.15 -13.34
C LYS A 78 -7.60 -1.43 -13.20
N LYS A 79 -6.80 -0.95 -14.15
CA LYS A 79 -5.34 -1.20 -14.19
C LYS A 79 -4.51 -0.26 -13.31
N GLN A 80 -5.07 0.90 -12.97
CA GLN A 80 -4.38 1.86 -12.13
C GLN A 80 -4.33 1.38 -10.68
N VAL A 81 -3.12 1.23 -10.13
CA VAL A 81 -2.90 0.76 -8.76
C VAL A 81 -3.42 1.78 -7.75
N THR A 82 -3.26 3.07 -8.04
CA THR A 82 -3.43 4.12 -7.06
C THR A 82 -4.57 5.10 -7.37
N LYS A 83 -5.27 5.61 -6.35
CA LYS A 83 -6.36 6.58 -6.53
C LYS A 83 -6.31 7.73 -5.54
N ARG A 84 -6.18 8.95 -6.05
CA ARG A 84 -6.31 10.20 -5.25
C ARG A 84 -7.78 10.58 -5.20
N LEU A 85 -8.34 10.81 -4.01
CA LEU A 85 -9.79 10.95 -3.78
C LEU A 85 -10.29 12.38 -3.58
N GLU A 86 -9.43 13.39 -3.78
CA GLU A 86 -9.82 14.80 -3.72
C GLU A 86 -9.92 15.45 -5.10
N SER A 87 -10.66 16.55 -5.19
CA SER A 87 -10.83 17.37 -6.40
C SER A 87 -10.16 18.72 -6.19
N GLY A 88 -9.18 19.08 -7.03
CA GLY A 88 -8.48 20.37 -6.92
C GLY A 88 -7.02 20.34 -7.38
N SER A 89 -6.40 21.53 -7.46
CA SER A 89 -4.98 21.73 -7.81
C SER A 89 -4.00 21.10 -6.82
N ASP A 90 -4.46 20.86 -5.58
CA ASP A 90 -3.66 20.34 -4.46
C ASP A 90 -3.29 18.86 -4.62
N ARG A 91 -3.88 18.18 -5.63
CA ARG A 91 -3.42 16.85 -6.04
C ARG A 91 -1.95 16.82 -6.44
N LYS A 92 -1.29 17.93 -6.78
CA LYS A 92 0.08 17.88 -7.31
C LYS A 92 1.18 17.79 -6.23
N SER A 93 0.87 18.06 -4.96
CA SER A 93 1.86 18.12 -3.87
C SER A 93 2.08 16.81 -3.10
N TRP A 94 1.19 15.83 -3.21
CA TRP A 94 1.25 14.65 -2.33
C TRP A 94 2.48 13.79 -2.59
N LYS A 95 3.14 13.42 -1.49
CA LYS A 95 4.35 12.59 -1.47
C LYS A 95 4.00 11.11 -1.61
N TRP A 96 3.84 10.67 -2.86
CA TRP A 96 3.62 9.27 -3.21
C TRP A 96 4.85 8.73 -3.91
N ILE A 97 5.60 7.94 -3.16
CA ILE A 97 6.88 7.39 -3.60
C ILE A 97 6.69 5.89 -3.75
N SER A 98 7.12 5.34 -4.88
CA SER A 98 7.14 3.89 -5.06
C SER A 98 8.41 3.40 -5.70
N SER A 99 8.93 2.28 -5.20
CA SER A 99 10.18 1.66 -5.66
C SER A 99 10.12 0.13 -5.54
N LYS A 100 10.98 -0.57 -6.28
CA LYS A 100 11.15 -2.04 -6.24
C LYS A 100 9.86 -2.85 -6.48
N TYR A 101 8.86 -2.26 -7.11
CA TYR A 101 7.57 -2.91 -7.31
C TYR A 101 7.57 -3.85 -8.52
N VAL A 102 6.69 -4.84 -8.50
CA VAL A 102 6.35 -5.66 -9.66
C VAL A 102 4.91 -5.37 -10.07
N LEU A 103 4.72 -5.08 -11.36
CA LEU A 103 3.43 -4.76 -11.96
C LEU A 103 3.11 -5.82 -13.01
N LEU A 104 1.99 -6.52 -12.84
CA LEU A 104 1.52 -7.56 -13.75
C LEU A 104 0.12 -7.26 -14.26
N ASN A 105 -0.24 -7.94 -15.36
CA ASN A 105 -1.53 -7.81 -16.04
C ASN A 105 -1.86 -6.34 -16.42
N GLY A 106 -0.85 -5.56 -16.81
CA GLY A 106 -1.03 -4.16 -17.20
C GLY A 106 -1.22 -3.18 -16.04
N ALA A 107 -0.94 -3.58 -14.80
CA ALA A 107 -0.95 -2.68 -13.66
C ALA A 107 0.00 -1.48 -13.88
N TYR A 108 -0.42 -0.28 -13.48
CA TYR A 108 0.44 0.92 -13.57
C TYR A 108 0.15 1.95 -12.48
N PHE A 109 1.11 2.87 -12.30
CA PHE A 109 0.96 4.07 -11.47
C PHE A 109 0.79 5.31 -12.37
N GLU A 110 -0.21 6.16 -12.10
CA GLU A 110 -0.55 7.31 -12.97
C GLU A 110 0.51 8.42 -13.01
N ARG A 111 1.23 8.64 -11.89
CA ARG A 111 2.40 9.54 -11.78
C ARG A 111 3.01 9.37 -10.39
N LEU A 112 4.27 8.94 -10.33
CA LEU A 112 5.03 8.89 -9.09
C LEU A 112 5.77 10.22 -8.91
N ALA A 113 5.81 10.73 -7.68
CA ALA A 113 6.78 11.76 -7.35
C ALA A 113 8.16 11.09 -7.38
N THR A 114 9.04 11.59 -8.25
CA THR A 114 10.41 11.12 -8.44
C THR A 114 11.17 11.06 -7.12
N GLU A 115 11.74 9.89 -6.84
CA GLU A 115 12.93 9.61 -6.02
C GLU A 115 13.25 10.58 -4.87
N GLN A 116 12.31 10.81 -3.97
CA GLN A 116 12.65 11.39 -2.68
C GLN A 116 12.50 10.31 -1.62
N SER A 117 13.64 9.89 -1.05
CA SER A 117 13.70 8.98 0.08
C SER A 117 12.99 9.60 1.28
N CYS A 118 11.69 9.33 1.44
CA CYS A 118 10.94 9.69 2.63
C CYS A 118 10.96 8.47 3.56
N ARG A 119 12.12 8.22 4.17
CA ARG A 119 12.23 7.27 5.28
C ARG A 119 11.88 8.02 6.55
N CYS A 120 10.64 7.86 7.01
CA CYS A 120 10.14 8.49 8.24
C CYS A 120 10.28 7.62 9.49
N ASN A 121 10.91 6.45 9.34
CA ASN A 121 11.12 5.45 10.38
C ASN A 121 12.45 5.75 11.11
N VAL A 122 12.47 5.53 12.43
CA VAL A 122 13.73 5.55 13.19
C VAL A 122 14.50 4.24 12.96
N LYS A 123 15.80 4.20 13.29
CA LYS A 123 16.67 3.03 12.99
C LYS A 123 16.15 1.72 13.59
N GLU A 124 15.49 1.81 14.74
CA GLU A 124 14.92 0.69 15.47
C GLU A 124 13.67 0.09 14.80
N GLU A 125 13.02 0.86 13.92
CA GLU A 125 11.83 0.45 13.15
C GLU A 125 12.19 0.00 11.72
N GLU A 126 13.49 -0.01 11.37
CA GLU A 126 13.95 -0.40 10.05
C GLU A 126 13.92 -1.92 9.87
N PHE A 127 13.39 -2.35 8.73
CA PHE A 127 13.43 -3.75 8.31
C PHE A 127 13.82 -3.82 6.84
N SER A 128 14.37 -4.96 6.43
CA SER A 128 14.77 -5.17 5.03
C SER A 128 13.53 -5.28 4.14
N VAL A 129 13.44 -4.39 3.14
CA VAL A 129 12.42 -4.44 2.10
C VAL A 129 13.04 -5.01 0.81
N TYR A 130 12.55 -6.17 0.42
CA TYR A 130 13.03 -6.95 -0.71
C TYR A 130 12.40 -6.50 -2.02
N ASP A 131 12.94 -6.98 -3.14
CA ASP A 131 12.35 -6.77 -4.45
C ASP A 131 10.94 -7.39 -4.54
N GLY A 132 10.04 -6.74 -5.26
CA GLY A 132 8.65 -7.19 -5.43
C GLY A 132 8.54 -8.61 -5.97
N SER A 133 9.51 -9.08 -6.76
CA SER A 133 9.53 -10.45 -7.29
C SER A 133 9.57 -11.55 -6.23
N LEU A 134 10.08 -11.25 -5.03
CA LEU A 134 10.14 -12.19 -3.91
C LEU A 134 8.86 -12.23 -3.08
N VAL A 135 7.97 -11.25 -3.23
CA VAL A 135 6.74 -11.11 -2.43
C VAL A 135 5.83 -12.35 -2.47
N PRO A 136 5.62 -13.06 -3.60
CA PRO A 136 4.82 -14.29 -3.59
C PRO A 136 5.33 -15.32 -2.58
N ASN A 137 6.65 -15.42 -2.39
CA ASN A 137 7.24 -16.30 -1.38
C ASN A 137 7.14 -15.68 0.03
N LEU A 138 7.44 -14.39 0.17
CA LEU A 138 7.40 -13.68 1.46
C LEU A 138 5.99 -13.65 2.08
N THR A 139 4.94 -13.74 1.25
CA THR A 139 3.53 -13.72 1.67
C THR A 139 2.85 -15.09 1.58
N SER A 140 3.61 -16.17 1.31
CA SER A 140 3.07 -17.53 1.16
C SER A 140 2.41 -18.09 2.42
N SER A 141 2.85 -17.63 3.60
CA SER A 141 2.29 -17.99 4.91
C SER A 141 1.37 -16.91 5.48
N ALA A 142 0.92 -15.94 4.66
CA ALA A 142 0.01 -14.90 5.12
C ALA A 142 -1.34 -15.52 5.52
N GLY A 143 -1.83 -15.15 6.71
CA GLY A 143 -3.06 -15.67 7.27
C GLY A 143 -2.87 -16.13 8.72
N PRO A 144 -3.90 -16.74 9.33
CA PRO A 144 -3.74 -17.40 10.62
C PRO A 144 -2.75 -18.56 10.51
N LEU A 145 -2.02 -18.82 11.58
CA LEU A 145 -1.20 -20.02 11.68
C LEU A 145 -2.10 -21.26 11.63
N SER A 146 -1.66 -22.29 10.89
CA SER A 146 -2.32 -23.60 10.91
C SER A 146 -2.10 -24.27 12.26
N CYS A 147 -3.09 -24.14 13.15
CA CYS A 147 -3.03 -24.69 14.50
C CYS A 147 -3.62 -26.10 14.58
N TYR A 148 -2.94 -26.96 15.33
CA TYR A 148 -3.39 -28.32 15.64
C TYR A 148 -3.49 -28.50 17.15
N SER A 149 -4.51 -29.24 17.59
CA SER A 149 -4.68 -29.54 19.02
C SER A 149 -3.42 -30.16 19.60
N GLY A 150 -2.94 -29.63 20.73
CA GLY A 150 -1.74 -30.11 21.42
C GLY A 150 -0.39 -29.60 20.88
N LYS A 151 -0.38 -28.69 19.90
CA LYS A 151 0.84 -27.99 19.44
C LYS A 151 0.74 -26.49 19.70
N ILE A 152 1.85 -25.88 20.11
CA ILE A 152 1.95 -24.42 20.29
C ILE A 152 1.90 -23.76 18.91
N CYS A 153 1.02 -22.76 18.81
CA CYS A 153 1.06 -21.67 17.86
C CYS A 153 1.42 -20.40 18.64
#